data_AF-A0A248SNX8-F1
#
_entry.id   AF-A0A248SNX8-F1
#
_cell.length_a   1.000
_cell.length_b   1.000
_cell.length_c   1.000
_cell.angle_alpha   90.00
_cell.angle_beta   90.00
_cell.angle_gamma   90.00
#
_symmetry.space_group_name_H-M   'P 1'
#
loop_
_entity.id
_entity.type
_entity.pdbx_description
1 polymer ?
#
loop_
_entity_poly.entity_id
_entity_poly.type
_entity_poly.pdbx_seq_one_letter_code
_entity_poly.pdbx_strand_id
1 'polypeptide(L)' 'MEFKGILILLIVSGTLSIIILGASYLLGNKQPDMEKVSVYECGFDPFDNPGNPFSVRFFLIGILFLIFDLEISFL' A
#
# COMPACT_ATOMS: atom_id res chain seq x y z
N MET A 1 27.41 14.52 -8.96
CA MET A 1 26.88 15.15 -7.72
C MET A 1 25.41 15.53 -7.84
N GLU A 2 24.80 15.40 -9.02
CA GLU A 2 23.48 15.96 -9.36
C GLU A 2 22.31 15.25 -8.65
N PHE A 3 22.37 13.91 -8.50
CA PHE A 3 21.30 13.15 -7.85
C PHE A 3 21.45 13.01 -6.32
N LYS A 4 22.48 13.60 -5.71
CA LYS A 4 22.74 13.47 -4.26
C LYS A 4 21.56 13.97 -3.42
N GLY A 5 20.91 15.06 -3.84
CA GLY A 5 19.73 15.60 -3.14
C GLY A 5 18.55 14.63 -3.12
N ILE A 6 18.28 13.97 -4.24
CA ILE A 6 17.21 12.96 -4.36
C ILE A 6 17.52 11.76 -3.46
N LEU A 7 18.76 11.29 -3.47
CA LEU A 7 19.18 10.17 -2.62
C LEU A 7 19.02 10.50 -1.13
N ILE A 8 19.43 11.70 -0.71
CA ILE A 8 19.27 12.17 0.68
C ILE A 8 17.78 12.23 1.04
N LEU A 9 16.93 12.76 0.16
CA LEU A 9 15.50 12.87 0.41
C LEU A 9 14.85 11.49 0.60
N LEU A 10 15.18 10.51 -0.25
CA LEU A 10 14.67 9.14 -0.12
C LEU A 10 15.10 8.47 1.18
N ILE A 11 16.35 8.68 1.60
CA ILE A 11 16.86 8.12 2.85
C ILE A 11 16.16 8.77 4.05
N VAL A 12 16.03 10.10 4.05
CA VAL A 12 15.39 10.84 5.14
C VAL A 12 13.92 10.48 5.26
N SER A 13 13.17 10.44 4.14
CA SER A 13 11.75 10.10 4.17
C SER A 13 11.52 8.66 4.63
N GLY A 14 12.29 7.70 4.11
CA GLY A 14 12.21 6.29 4.52
C GLY A 14 12.54 6.11 6.00
N THR A 15 13.60 6.77 6.49
CA THR A 15 13.99 6.72 7.90
C THR A 15 12.91 7.32 8.79
N LEU A 16 12.34 8.46 8.40
CA LEU A 16 11.25 9.10 9.14
C LEU A 16 10.00 8.21 9.21
N SER A 17 9.60 7.58 8.10
CA SER A 17 8.47 6.65 8.07
C SER A 17 8.69 5.47 9.02
N ILE A 18 9.89 4.89 9.05
CA ILE A 18 10.23 3.79 9.97
C ILE A 18 10.19 4.26 11.42
N ILE A 19 10.73 5.45 11.73
CA ILE A 19 10.70 6.02 13.08
C ILE A 19 9.25 6.23 13.54
N ILE A 20 8.40 6.82 12.71
CA ILE A 20 6.99 7.08 13.05
C ILE A 20 6.23 5.77 13.26
N LEU A 21 6.40 4.80 12.37
CA LEU A 21 5.76 3.48 12.49
C LEU A 21 6.23 2.75 13.75
N GLY A 22 7.55 2.76 14.01
CA GLY A 22 8.15 2.18 15.21
C GLY A 22 7.64 2.85 16.49
N ALA A 23 7.57 4.18 16.52
CA ALA A 23 7.04 4.94 17.64
C ALA A 23 5.56 4.62 17.89
N SER A 24 4.73 4.57 16.83
CA SER A 24 3.32 4.20 16.92
C SER A 24 3.14 2.79 17.50
N TYR A 25 3.97 1.83 17.06
CA TYR A 25 3.91 0.45 17.54
C TYR A 25 4.40 0.28 18.98
N LEU A 26 5.41 1.05 19.41
CA LEU A 26 5.99 0.97 20.75
C LEU A 26 5.18 1.75 21.80
N LEU A 27 4.66 2.92 21.44
CA LEU A 27 3.91 3.80 22.34
C LEU A 27 2.40 3.51 22.34
N GLY A 28 1.89 2.84 21.31
CA GLY A 28 0.47 2.51 21.19
C GLY A 28 0.00 1.51 22.24
N ASN A 29 -1.13 1.81 22.90
CA ASN A 29 -1.78 0.87 23.82
C ASN A 29 -2.39 -0.31 23.03
N LYS A 30 -1.91 -1.53 23.30
CA LYS A 30 -2.31 -2.75 22.61
C LYS A 30 -3.38 -3.48 23.41
N GLN A 31 -4.64 -3.18 23.12
CA GLN A 31 -5.80 -3.93 23.62
C GLN A 31 -6.55 -4.52 22.41
N PRO A 32 -6.14 -5.71 21.92
CA PRO A 32 -6.88 -6.43 20.90
C PRO A 32 -8.12 -7.06 21.52
N ASP A 33 -9.26 -6.85 20.88
CA ASP A 33 -10.52 -7.54 21.15
C ASP A 33 -10.96 -8.24 19.86
N MET A 34 -11.76 -9.30 19.95
CA MET A 34 -12.19 -10.09 18.80
C MET A 34 -12.93 -9.24 17.76
N GLU A 35 -13.76 -8.29 18.18
CA GLU A 35 -14.48 -7.39 17.28
C GLU A 35 -13.54 -6.33 16.68
N LYS A 36 -12.53 -5.88 17.43
CA LYS A 36 -11.55 -4.89 16.96
C LYS A 36 -10.59 -5.45 15.90
N VAL A 37 -10.34 -6.75 15.92
CA VAL A 37 -9.45 -7.43 14.95
C VAL A 37 -10.20 -8.12 13.82
N SER A 38 -11.54 -8.12 13.85
CA SER A 38 -12.35 -8.66 12.75
C SER A 38 -12.35 -7.73 11.54
N VAL A 39 -12.78 -8.27 10.40
CA VAL A 39 -12.93 -7.49 9.17
C VAL A 39 -14.02 -6.44 9.39
N TYR A 40 -13.73 -5.18 9.06
CA TYR A 40 -14.73 -4.12 9.14
C TYR A 40 -15.81 -4.34 8.07
N GLU A 41 -17.00 -4.72 8.52
CA GLU A 41 -18.20 -4.84 7.67
C GLU A 41 -19.41 -4.24 8.41
N CYS A 42 -19.26 -3.05 9.01
CA CYS A 42 -20.33 -2.34 9.73
C CYS A 42 -21.06 -3.19 10.81
N GLY A 43 -20.37 -4.13 11.45
CA GLY A 43 -20.93 -5.04 12.47
C GLY A 43 -21.57 -6.32 11.92
N PHE A 44 -21.44 -6.58 10.62
CA PHE A 44 -21.90 -7.82 9.96
C PHE A 44 -20.73 -8.78 9.71
N ASP A 45 -21.07 -10.04 9.43
CA ASP A 45 -20.09 -10.98 8.89
C ASP A 45 -19.77 -10.60 7.44
N PRO A 46 -18.50 -10.73 7.00
CA PRO A 46 -18.11 -10.40 5.64
C PRO A 46 -18.92 -11.20 4.62
N PHE A 47 -19.63 -10.48 3.73
CA PHE A 47 -20.52 -11.09 2.73
C PHE A 47 -19.78 -11.83 1.62
N ASP A 48 -18.54 -11.42 1.33
CA ASP A 48 -17.77 -11.95 0.21
C ASP A 48 -16.74 -12.96 0.72
N ASN A 49 -16.65 -14.10 0.02
CA ASN A 49 -15.68 -15.12 0.38
C ASN A 49 -14.29 -14.69 -0.11
N PRO A 50 -13.27 -14.61 0.76
CA PRO A 50 -11.92 -14.30 0.33
C PRO A 50 -11.47 -15.32 -0.73
N GLY A 51 -11.07 -14.83 -1.90
CA GLY A 51 -10.55 -15.66 -3.00
C GLY A 51 -11.37 -15.64 -4.30
N ASN A 52 -12.47 -14.91 -4.37
CA ASN A 52 -13.13 -14.67 -5.66
C ASN A 52 -12.18 -13.93 -6.62
N PRO A 53 -12.10 -14.33 -7.91
CA PRO A 53 -11.23 -13.68 -8.86
C PRO A 53 -11.68 -12.23 -9.07
N PHE A 54 -10.72 -11.31 -8.95
CA PHE A 54 -10.93 -9.91 -9.26
C PHE A 54 -11.35 -9.74 -10.73
N SER A 55 -12.09 -8.66 -11.02
CA SER A 55 -12.54 -8.36 -12.37
C SER A 55 -11.36 -8.26 -13.34
N VAL A 56 -11.45 -8.94 -14.49
CA VAL A 56 -10.47 -8.86 -15.61
C VAL A 56 -10.23 -7.43 -16.10
N ARG A 57 -11.12 -6.49 -15.78
CA ARG A 57 -10.98 -5.07 -16.14
C ARG A 57 -9.70 -4.47 -15.56
N PHE A 58 -9.32 -4.80 -14.33
CA PHE A 58 -8.07 -4.28 -13.73
C PHE A 58 -6.82 -4.81 -14.43
N PHE A 59 -6.87 -6.07 -14.88
CA PHE A 59 -5.79 -6.67 -15.66
C PHE A 59 -5.60 -5.97 -17.02
N LEU A 60 -6.70 -5.69 -17.73
CA LEU A 60 -6.66 -4.97 -19.00
C LEU A 60 -6.11 -3.54 -18.81
N ILE A 61 -6.48 -2.85 -17.73
CA ILE A 61 -5.93 -1.53 -17.38
C ILE A 61 -4.41 -1.60 -17.16
N GLY A 62 -3.92 -2.63 -16.45
CA GLY A 62 -2.50 -2.82 -16.20
C GLY A 62 -1.69 -3.08 -17.48
N ILE A 63 -2.19 -3.92 -18.39
CA ILE A 63 -1.56 -4.15 -19.70
C ILE A 63 -1.54 -2.87 -20.52
N LEU A 64 -2.66 -2.15 -20.56
CA LEU A 64 -2.77 -0.92 -21.33
C LEU A 64 -1.79 0.15 -20.83
N PHE A 65 -1.68 0.32 -19.50
CA PHE A 65 -0.69 1.21 -18.89
C PHE A 65 0.74 0.82 -19.28
N LEU A 66 1.09 -0.47 -19.22
CA LEU A 66 2.42 -0.95 -19.61
C LEU A 66 2.75 -0.65 -21.06
N ILE A 67 1.82 -0.92 -21.99
CA ILE A 67 2.02 -0.67 -23.41
C ILE A 67 2.22 0.83 -23.68
N PHE A 68 1.40 1.70 -23.09
CA PHE A 68 1.54 3.14 -23.27
C PHE A 68 2.81 3.71 -22.62
N ASP A 69 3.20 3.21 -21.45
CA ASP A 69 4.47 3.62 -20.81
C ASP A 69 5.67 3.23 -21.68
N LEU A 70 5.62 2.03 -22.28
CA LEU A 70 6.63 1.59 -23.24
C LEU A 70 6.64 2.48 -24.48
N GLU A 71 5.48 2.82 -25.06
CA GLU A 71 5.37 3.73 -26.21
C GLU A 71 6.02 5.09 -25.91
N ILE A 72 5.75 5.69 -24.74
CA ILE A 72 6.34 6.96 -24.32
C ILE A 72 7.86 6.84 -24.12
N SER A 73 8.36 5.70 -23.64
CA SER A 73 9.80 5.47 -23.50
C SER A 73 10.53 5.42 -24.85
N PHE A 74 9.83 5.00 -25.92
CA PHE A 74 10.37 4.95 -27.28
C PHE A 74 10.12 6.21 -28.12
N LEU A 75 9.18 7.08 -27.72
CA LEU A 75 8.89 8.37 -28.36
C LEU A 75 9.91 9.43 -27.94
#